data_AF-A0A2D9PGB8-F1
#
_entry.id   AF-A0A2D9PGB8-F1
#
_cell.length_a   1.000
_cell.length_b   1.000
_cell.length_c   1.000
_cell.angle_alpha   90.00
_cell.angle_beta   90.00
_cell.angle_gamma   90.00
#
_symmetry.space_group_name_H-M   'P 1'
#
loop_
_entity.id
_entity.type
_entity.pdbx_description
1 polymer ?
#
loop_
_entity_poly.entity_id
_entity_poly.type
_entity_poly.pdbx_seq_one_letter_code
_entity_poly.pdbx_strand_id
1 'polypeptide(L)'
;MRVNTYFFVVALVMIILGVIIKPQYNNEVILGISIPWITSSLEFFLVNRAHDKKVQLTTKVLIYGFIIKMLVFGSFILFIYYFYSFNPLVFVFSFLTSFLAFHTLEAVFLKLLFDRKKI
;
A
#
# COMPACT_ATOMS: atom_id res chain seq x y z
N MET A 1 4.04 0.63 -17.15
CA MET A 1 4.17 2.01 -16.64
C MET A 1 2.85 2.66 -16.18
N ARG A 2 1.66 2.30 -16.69
CA ARG A 2 0.40 2.97 -16.29
C ARG A 2 -0.12 2.64 -14.87
N VAL A 3 0.24 1.50 -14.28
CA VAL A 3 -0.38 1.07 -13.01
C VAL A 3 0.18 1.76 -11.78
N ASN A 4 1.51 1.92 -11.69
CA ASN A 4 2.13 2.67 -10.59
C ASN A 4 1.64 4.13 -10.52
N THR A 5 1.21 4.70 -11.66
CA THR A 5 0.57 6.01 -11.70
C THR A 5 -0.75 6.03 -10.91
N TYR A 6 -1.57 4.99 -10.97
CA TYR A 6 -2.81 4.92 -10.19
C TYR A 6 -2.52 4.82 -8.69
N PHE A 7 -1.55 4.00 -8.27
CA PHE A 7 -1.12 3.94 -6.88
C PHE A 7 -0.64 5.31 -6.37
N PHE A 8 0.19 5.99 -7.16
CA PHE A 8 0.66 7.33 -6.84
C PHE A 8 -0.48 8.35 -6.73
N VAL A 9 -1.41 8.36 -7.70
CA VAL A 9 -2.55 9.29 -7.68
C VAL A 9 -3.45 9.03 -6.47
N VAL A 10 -3.76 7.77 -6.15
CA VAL A 10 -4.54 7.43 -4.96
C VAL A 10 -3.82 7.88 -3.69
N ALA A 11 -2.51 7.63 -3.57
CA ALA A 11 -1.71 8.10 -2.44
C ALA A 11 -1.76 9.62 -2.30
N LEU A 12 -1.55 10.35 -3.40
CA LEU A 12 -1.55 11.80 -3.42
C LEU A 12 -2.90 12.37 -3.00
N VAL A 13 -4.01 11.84 -3.54
CA VAL A 13 -5.37 12.25 -3.18
C VAL A 13 -5.62 12.00 -1.70
N MET A 14 -5.25 10.82 -1.17
CA MET A 14 -5.45 10.50 0.24
C MET A 14 -4.62 11.41 1.16
N ILE A 15 -3.37 11.72 0.80
CA ILE A 15 -2.50 12.62 1.57
C ILE A 15 -3.09 14.03 1.58
N ILE A 16 -3.45 14.57 0.41
CA ILE A 16 -4.03 15.91 0.30
C ILE A 16 -5.32 16.01 1.12
N LEU A 17 -6.23 15.04 0.98
CA LEU A 17 -7.48 15.02 1.75
C LEU A 17 -7.22 14.92 3.26
N GLY A 18 -6.33 14.02 3.69
CA GLY A 18 -6.01 13.85 5.09
C GLY A 18 -5.40 15.10 5.72
N VAL A 19 -4.46 15.75 5.01
CA VAL A 19 -3.83 17.01 5.42
C VAL A 19 -4.85 18.16 5.50
N ILE A 20 -5.80 18.23 4.57
CA ILE A 20 -6.87 19.24 4.61
C ILE A 20 -7.80 19.01 5.80
N ILE A 21 -8.16 17.76 6.11
CA ILE A 21 -9.09 17.43 7.20
C ILE A 21 -8.42 17.59 8.59
N LYS A 22 -7.13 17.21 8.71
CA LYS A 22 -6.35 17.30 9.96
C LYS A 22 -4.99 17.98 9.74
N PRO A 23 -4.99 19.30 9.48
CA PRO A 23 -3.76 20.04 9.15
C PRO A 23 -2.73 20.09 10.29
N GLN A 24 -3.17 19.89 11.54
CA GLN A 24 -2.32 19.87 12.72
C GLN A 24 -1.48 18.59 12.83
N TYR A 25 -1.86 17.53 12.10
CA TYR A 25 -1.30 16.17 12.21
C TYR A 25 -0.81 15.66 10.84
N ASN A 26 -0.22 16.56 10.05
CA ASN A 26 0.22 16.25 8.69
C ASN A 26 1.23 15.11 8.63
N ASN A 27 2.15 15.05 9.60
CA ASN A 27 3.18 14.02 9.64
C ASN A 27 2.56 12.65 9.85
N GLU A 28 1.58 12.54 10.75
CA GLU A 28 0.86 11.30 11.04
C GLU A 28 0.07 10.79 9.84
N VAL A 29 -0.59 11.71 9.13
CA VAL A 29 -1.31 11.40 7.89
C VAL A 29 -0.34 10.89 6.82
N ILE A 30 0.75 11.63 6.57
CA ILE A 30 1.74 11.27 5.56
C ILE A 30 2.40 9.94 5.89
N LEU A 31 2.86 9.75 7.14
CA LEU A 31 3.51 8.51 7.58
C LEU A 31 2.54 7.32 7.52
N GLY A 32 1.30 7.51 7.96
CA GLY A 32 0.27 6.47 7.93
C GLY A 32 -0.03 5.99 6.51
N ILE A 33 -0.05 6.90 5.52
CA ILE A 33 -0.37 6.56 4.12
C ILE A 33 0.86 6.04 3.36
N SER A 34 2.05 6.55 3.67
CA SER A 34 3.27 6.27 2.90
C SER A 34 3.63 4.80 2.87
N ILE A 35 3.55 4.11 4.02
CA ILE A 35 3.97 2.72 4.13
C ILE A 35 3.06 1.77 3.34
N PRO A 36 1.72 1.77 3.54
CA PRO A 36 0.82 0.98 2.70
C PRO A 36 0.98 1.25 1.21
N TRP A 37 1.17 2.51 0.82
CA TRP A 37 1.39 2.90 -0.57
C TRP A 37 2.67 2.27 -1.16
N ILE A 38 3.81 2.40 -0.47
CA ILE A 38 5.10 1.88 -0.92
C ILE A 38 5.04 0.35 -1.03
N THR A 39 4.52 -0.33 -0.01
CA THR A 39 4.46 -1.79 0.02
C THR A 39 3.59 -2.35 -1.10
N SER A 40 2.39 -1.78 -1.31
CA SER A 40 1.49 -2.29 -2.36
C SER A 40 1.99 -1.94 -3.76
N SER A 41 2.64 -0.79 -3.94
CA SER A 41 3.28 -0.45 -5.22
C SER A 41 4.42 -1.41 -5.57
N LEU A 42 5.23 -1.78 -4.58
CA LEU A 42 6.33 -2.72 -4.74
C LEU A 42 5.83 -4.14 -5.00
N GLU A 43 4.85 -4.61 -4.23
CA GLU A 43 4.24 -5.94 -4.38
C GLU A 43 3.66 -6.10 -5.79
N PHE A 44 2.85 -5.14 -6.23
CA PHE A 44 2.26 -5.18 -7.56
C PHE A 44 3.31 -5.17 -8.69
N PHE A 45 4.39 -4.40 -8.51
CA PHE A 45 5.52 -4.42 -9.46
C PHE A 45 6.16 -5.82 -9.55
N LEU A 46 6.40 -6.46 -8.41
CA LEU A 46 6.95 -7.82 -8.36
C LEU A 46 5.98 -8.85 -8.97
N VAL A 47 4.68 -8.71 -8.72
CA VAL A 47 3.65 -9.60 -9.27
C VAL A 47 3.61 -9.48 -10.80
N ASN A 48 3.62 -8.28 -11.38
CA ASN A 48 3.68 -8.13 -12.84
C ASN A 48 4.92 -8.82 -13.43
N ARG A 49 6.08 -8.60 -12.83
CA ARG A 49 7.34 -9.21 -13.30
C ARG A 49 7.32 -10.73 -13.17
N ALA A 50 6.65 -11.27 -12.16
CA ALA A 50 6.45 -12.71 -12.00
C ALA A 50 5.43 -13.26 -13.02
N HIS A 51 4.34 -12.53 -13.26
CA HIS A 51 3.29 -12.89 -14.21
C HIS A 51 3.81 -13.00 -15.64
N ASP A 52 4.67 -12.06 -16.06
CA ASP A 52 5.32 -12.06 -17.38
C ASP A 52 6.22 -13.28 -17.58
N LYS A 53 6.85 -13.79 -16.51
CA LYS A 53 7.70 -14.99 -16.57
C LYS A 53 6.87 -16.28 -16.56
N LYS A 54 6.09 -16.49 -15.49
CA LYS A 54 5.23 -17.68 -15.30
C LYS A 54 4.10 -17.33 -14.34
N VAL A 55 2.86 -17.57 -14.77
CA VAL A 55 1.64 -17.28 -13.99
C VAL A 55 1.70 -17.91 -12.59
N GLN A 56 2.19 -19.16 -12.47
CA GLN A 56 2.31 -19.87 -11.19
C GLN A 56 3.24 -19.17 -10.15
N LEU A 57 4.15 -18.31 -10.59
CA LEU A 57 5.03 -17.56 -9.69
C LEU A 57 4.28 -16.41 -9.00
N THR A 58 3.19 -15.90 -9.57
CA THR A 58 2.42 -14.79 -8.98
C THR A 58 1.84 -15.14 -7.61
N THR A 59 1.30 -16.35 -7.44
CA THR A 59 0.77 -16.82 -6.15
C THR A 59 1.86 -16.86 -5.08
N LYS A 60 3.09 -17.29 -5.43
CA LYS A 60 4.22 -17.26 -4.50
C LYS A 60 4.57 -15.83 -4.10
N VAL A 61 4.64 -14.91 -5.07
CA VAL A 61 4.93 -13.49 -4.79
C VAL A 61 3.86 -12.89 -3.88
N LEU A 62 2.58 -13.18 -4.10
CA LEU A 62 1.49 -12.69 -3.26
C LEU A 62 1.57 -13.25 -1.82
N ILE A 63 1.83 -14.54 -1.64
CA ILE A 63 1.93 -15.14 -0.30
C ILE A 63 3.12 -14.54 0.47
N TYR A 64 4.31 -14.54 -0.15
CA TYR A 64 5.50 -14.01 0.51
C TYR A 64 5.43 -12.48 0.68
N GLY A 65 4.90 -11.77 -0.32
CA GLY A 65 4.65 -10.33 -0.26
C GLY A 65 3.73 -9.96 0.89
N PHE A 66 2.65 -10.73 1.09
CA PHE A 66 1.73 -10.51 2.20
C PHE A 66 2.37 -10.75 3.57
N ILE A 67 3.16 -11.81 3.73
CA ILE A 67 3.88 -12.06 4.98
C ILE A 67 4.89 -10.94 5.27
N ILE A 68 5.70 -10.58 4.27
CA ILE A 68 6.74 -9.56 4.40
C ILE A 68 6.11 -8.20 4.74
N LYS A 69 5.02 -7.79 4.07
CA LYS A 69 4.39 -6.49 4.37
C LYS A 69 3.79 -6.44 5.77
N MET A 70 3.25 -7.55 6.28
CA MET A 70 2.77 -7.59 7.67
C MET A 70 3.91 -7.41 8.68
N LEU A 71 5.07 -8.01 8.42
CA LEU A 71 6.27 -7.76 9.23
C LEU A 71 6.73 -6.30 9.13
N VAL A 72 6.76 -5.73 7.91
CA VAL A 72 7.11 -4.32 7.69
C VAL A 72 6.15 -3.40 8.45
N PHE A 73 4.84 -3.65 8.39
CA PHE A 73 3.83 -2.85 9.09
C PHE A 73 3.99 -2.95 10.60
N GLY A 74 4.14 -4.17 11.14
CA GLY A 74 4.36 -4.37 12.58
C GLY A 74 5.61 -3.65 13.07
N SER A 75 6.74 -3.83 12.39
CA SER A 75 8.00 -3.16 12.72
C SER A 75 7.90 -1.64 12.61
N PHE A 76 7.22 -1.12 11.58
CA PHE A 76 7.04 0.31 11.39
C PHE A 76 6.17 0.93 12.49
N ILE A 77 5.06 0.29 12.85
CA ILE A 77 4.17 0.78 13.91
C ILE A 77 4.92 0.76 15.26
N LEU A 78 5.66 -0.30 15.56
CA LEU A 78 6.50 -0.36 16.77
C LEU A 78 7.55 0.74 16.77
N PHE A 79 8.23 0.97 15.64
CA PHE A 79 9.23 2.02 15.54
C PHE A 79 8.63 3.41 15.82
N ILE A 80 7.50 3.75 15.20
CA ILE A 80 6.82 5.02 15.46
C ILE A 80 6.38 5.09 16.93
N TYR A 81 5.81 4.01 17.48
CA TYR A 81 5.37 3.96 18.87
C TYR A 81 6.49 4.26 19.89
N TYR A 82 7.69 3.74 19.67
CA TYR A 82 8.79 3.92 20.61
C TYR A 82 9.62 5.20 20.38
N PHE A 83 9.76 5.64 19.13
CA PHE A 83 10.73 6.68 18.77
C PHE A 83 10.09 8.01 18.31
N TYR A 84 8.77 8.06 18.12
CA TYR A 84 8.08 9.25 17.64
C TYR A 84 6.89 9.59 18.56
N SER A 85 6.75 10.86 18.94
CA SER A 85 5.54 11.33 19.64
C SER A 85 4.53 11.74 18.58
N PHE A 86 3.43 11.00 18.46
CA PHE A 86 2.39 11.22 17.44
C PHE A 86 1.00 11.10 18.02
N ASN A 87 0.01 11.65 17.31
CA ASN A 87 -1.39 11.36 17.60
C ASN A 87 -1.78 9.95 17.11
N PRO A 88 -2.01 8.96 18.00
CA PRO A 88 -2.21 7.58 17.59
C PRO A 88 -3.48 7.38 16.78
N LEU A 89 -4.54 8.13 17.10
CA LEU A 89 -5.81 8.03 16.39
C LEU A 89 -5.65 8.48 14.94
N VAL A 90 -5.07 9.64 14.70
CA VAL A 90 -4.91 10.18 13.34
C VAL A 90 -4.04 9.26 12.48
N PHE A 91 -2.94 8.76 13.05
CA PHE A 91 -2.06 7.82 12.36
C PHE A 91 -2.77 6.50 12.05
N VAL A 92 -3.42 5.87 13.03
CA VAL A 92 -4.10 4.57 12.85
C VAL A 92 -5.21 4.67 11.81
N PHE A 93 -6.03 5.73 11.83
CA PHE A 93 -7.06 5.91 10.81
C PHE A 93 -6.45 6.10 9.42
N SER A 94 -5.42 6.96 9.29
CA SER A 94 -4.74 7.19 8.00
C SER A 94 -4.10 5.91 7.45
N PHE A 95 -3.48 5.13 8.34
CA PHE A 95 -2.88 3.83 8.02
C PHE A 95 -3.93 2.79 7.61
N LEU A 96 -4.99 2.60 8.39
CA LEU A 96 -6.03 1.61 8.09
C LEU A 96 -6.78 1.94 6.80
N THR A 97 -7.17 3.20 6.61
CA THR A 97 -7.90 3.61 5.40
C THR A 97 -7.03 3.42 4.16
N SER A 98 -5.74 3.77 4.21
CA SER A 98 -4.83 3.56 3.08
C SER A 98 -4.50 2.08 2.85
N PHE A 99 -4.28 1.30 3.91
CA PHE A 99 -4.10 -0.15 3.85
C PHE A 99 -5.24 -0.82 3.08
N LEU A 100 -6.49 -0.52 3.45
CA LEU A 100 -7.68 -1.08 2.79
C LEU A 100 -7.81 -0.61 1.34
N ALA A 101 -7.57 0.68 1.09
CA ALA A 101 -7.64 1.25 -0.25
C ALA A 101 -6.62 0.59 -1.19
N PHE A 102 -5.37 0.48 -0.79
CA PHE A 102 -4.33 -0.12 -1.62
C PHE A 102 -4.48 -1.64 -1.79
N HIS A 103 -4.97 -2.37 -0.78
CA HIS A 103 -5.29 -3.79 -0.93
C HIS A 103 -6.43 -4.02 -1.93
N THR A 104 -7.45 -3.17 -1.87
CA THR A 104 -8.58 -3.24 -2.81
C THR A 104 -8.10 -2.91 -4.23
N LEU A 105 -7.30 -1.85 -4.37
CA LEU A 105 -6.72 -1.45 -5.65
C LEU A 105 -5.82 -2.55 -6.24
N GLU A 106 -5.00 -3.19 -5.40
CA GLU A 106 -4.19 -4.35 -5.79
C GLU A 106 -5.07 -5.50 -6.29
N ALA A 107 -6.12 -5.88 -5.54
CA ALA A 107 -7.04 -6.94 -5.95
C ALA A 107 -7.72 -6.64 -7.31
N VAL A 108 -8.13 -5.39 -7.54
CA VAL A 108 -8.68 -4.95 -8.82
C VAL A 108 -7.66 -5.10 -9.95
N PHE A 109 -6.42 -4.67 -9.74
CA PHE A 109 -5.39 -4.80 -10.77
C PHE A 109 -4.94 -6.23 -11.00
N LEU A 110 -4.91 -7.09 -9.98
CA LEU A 110 -4.67 -8.51 -10.14
C LEU A 110 -5.75 -9.14 -11.02
N LYS A 111 -7.03 -8.88 -10.74
CA LYS A 111 -8.13 -9.35 -11.57
C LYS A 111 -7.95 -8.94 -13.03
N LEU A 112 -7.68 -7.65 -13.27
CA LEU A 112 -7.43 -7.12 -14.62
C LEU A 112 -6.19 -7.76 -15.29
N LEU A 113 -5.15 -8.10 -14.52
CA LEU A 113 -3.94 -8.75 -15.03
C LEU A 113 -4.23 -10.18 -15.52
N PHE A 114 -4.96 -10.96 -14.73
CA PHE A 114 -5.32 -12.33 -15.08
C PHE A 114 -6.40 -12.41 -16.18
N ASP A 115 -7.36 -11.48 -16.19
CA ASP A 115 -8.39 -11.43 -17.24
C ASP A 115 -7.80 -11.05 -18.60
N ARG A 116 -6.75 -10.22 -18.65
CA ARG A 116 -6.09 -9.81 -19.90
C ARG A 116 -5.43 -10.97 -20.66
N LYS A 117 -5.09 -12.07 -19.98
CA LYS A 117 -4.43 -13.25 -20.57
C LYS A 117 -5.41 -14.35 -21.01
N LYS A 118 -6.71 -14.18 -20.77
CA LYS A 118 -7.77 -15.10 -21.22
C LYS A 118 -8.21 -14.85 -22.67
N ILE A 119 -7.60 -13.88 -23.36
CA ILE A 119 -7.72 -13.60 -24.79
C ILE A 119 -6.36 -13.89 -25.43
#